data_AF-A0A843CCM5-F1
#
_entry.id   AF-A0A843CCM5-F1
#
_cell.length_a   1.000
_cell.length_b   1.000
_cell.length_c   1.000
_cell.angle_alpha   90.00
_cell.angle_beta   90.00
_cell.angle_gamma   90.00
#
_symmetry.space_group_name_H-M   'P 1'
#
loop_
_entity.id
_entity.type
_entity.pdbx_description
1 polymer ?
#
loop_
_entity_poly.entity_id
_entity_poly.type
_entity_poly.pdbx_seq_one_letter_code
_entity_poly.pdbx_strand_id
1 'polypeptide(L)'
;PLNVVAAYNKNSVLPLAIFYRNHGYRTFILLDNSEESKQISAQLVSNEFSPIQTIFFEREGKNLESIEDYVVLEDYIHAVNQTYEIRLRKEGYSNLTSRDVTLKEKKGVLDNLKKIWEDHRDDDWGQFDNEEITRYICEKITLEETDFLSDKTKDQFRSLYRLIAERIRQYQNVVTKSDLAKFQRARV
;
A
#
# COMPACT_ATOMS: atom_id res chain seq x y z
N PRO A 1 19.91 -4.32 5.83
CA PRO A 1 19.09 -3.58 4.84
C PRO A 1 17.74 -4.28 4.65
N LEU A 2 16.64 -3.53 4.74
CA LEU A 2 15.32 -4.03 4.35
C LEU A 2 15.23 -3.90 2.81
N ASN A 3 15.12 -5.04 2.12
CA ASN A 3 14.97 -5.04 0.66
C ASN A 3 13.48 -5.08 0.33
N VAL A 4 12.98 -4.04 -0.33
CA VAL A 4 11.60 -3.99 -0.82
C VAL A 4 11.61 -4.44 -2.27
N VAL A 5 10.80 -5.46 -2.57
CA VAL A 5 10.64 -5.99 -3.93
C VAL A 5 9.21 -5.74 -4.35
N ALA A 6 9.02 -4.87 -5.34
CA ALA A 6 7.70 -4.63 -5.91
C ALA A 6 7.25 -5.87 -6.70
N ALA A 7 6.02 -6.32 -6.44
CA ALA A 7 5.37 -7.29 -7.30
C ALA A 7 4.76 -6.53 -8.49
N TYR A 8 5.02 -6.98 -9.71
CA TYR A 8 4.44 -6.37 -10.92
C TYR A 8 2.90 -6.42 -10.91
N ASN A 9 2.34 -7.47 -10.32
CA ASN A 9 0.91 -7.61 -10.05
C ASN A 9 0.68 -8.55 -8.86
N LYS A 10 -0.57 -8.61 -8.38
CA LYS A 10 -0.97 -9.46 -7.26
C LYS A 10 -0.70 -10.95 -7.49
N ASN A 11 -0.90 -11.45 -8.71
CA ASN A 11 -0.60 -12.83 -9.08
C ASN A 11 0.89 -13.20 -8.92
N SER A 12 1.80 -12.22 -8.98
CA SER A 12 3.23 -12.43 -8.81
C SER A 12 3.67 -12.55 -7.35
N VAL A 13 2.82 -12.14 -6.40
CA VAL A 13 3.18 -12.08 -4.97
C VAL A 13 3.51 -13.46 -4.41
N LEU A 14 2.65 -14.45 -4.63
CA LEU A 14 2.85 -15.81 -4.12
C LEU A 14 4.15 -16.46 -4.65
N PRO A 15 4.39 -16.54 -5.98
CA PRO A 15 5.62 -17.16 -6.49
C PRO A 15 6.88 -16.39 -6.07
N LEU A 16 6.85 -15.06 -6.02
CA LEU A 16 7.97 -14.26 -5.52
C LEU A 16 8.26 -14.54 -4.04
N ALA A 17 7.21 -14.59 -3.20
CA ALA A 17 7.37 -14.86 -1.79
C ALA A 17 8.02 -16.24 -1.55
N ILE A 18 7.52 -17.27 -2.24
CA ILE A 18 8.08 -18.63 -2.19
C ILE A 18 9.53 -18.64 -2.66
N PHE A 19 9.83 -17.97 -3.78
CA PHE A 19 11.18 -17.86 -4.31
C PHE A 19 12.14 -17.27 -3.28
N TYR A 20 11.86 -16.10 -2.72
CA TYR A 20 12.76 -15.46 -1.76
C TYR A 20 12.94 -16.30 -0.49
N ARG A 21 11.86 -16.88 0.04
CA ARG A 21 11.97 -17.78 1.20
C ARG A 21 12.87 -18.99 0.91
N ASN A 22 12.68 -19.65 -0.24
CA ASN A 22 13.45 -20.84 -0.61
C ASN A 22 14.94 -20.52 -0.86
N HIS A 23 15.27 -19.26 -1.14
CA HIS A 23 16.65 -18.78 -1.25
C HIS A 23 17.21 -18.22 0.08
N GLY A 24 16.55 -18.52 1.21
CA GLY A 24 17.04 -18.18 2.55
C GLY A 24 16.71 -16.78 3.03
N TYR A 25 15.92 -16.00 2.27
CA TYR A 25 15.53 -14.67 2.70
C TYR A 25 14.35 -14.71 3.68
N ARG A 26 14.46 -13.94 4.77
CA ARG A 26 13.34 -13.68 5.69
C ARG A 26 12.32 -12.81 4.97
N THR A 27 11.28 -13.44 4.45
CA THR A 27 10.33 -12.82 3.54
C THR A 27 9.07 -12.40 4.30
N PHE A 28 8.68 -11.14 4.14
CA PHE A 28 7.42 -10.57 4.62
C PHE A 28 6.66 -10.00 3.41
N ILE A 29 5.34 -10.12 3.43
CA ILE A 29 4.47 -9.76 2.32
C ILE A 29 3.57 -8.63 2.78
N LEU A 30 3.59 -7.51 2.04
CA LEU A 30 2.67 -6.38 2.26
C LEU A 30 1.50 -6.50 1.29
N LEU A 31 0.28 -6.38 1.78
CA LEU A 31 -0.94 -6.53 0.99
C LEU A 31 -1.97 -5.45 1.33
N ASP A 32 -2.77 -5.07 0.33
CA ASP A 32 -3.98 -4.28 0.53
C ASP A 32 -5.12 -5.12 1.13
N ASN A 33 -6.23 -4.48 1.50
CA ASN A 33 -7.39 -5.14 2.10
C ASN A 33 -8.37 -5.78 1.09
N SER A 34 -7.97 -5.93 -0.18
CA SER A 34 -8.84 -6.50 -1.21
C SER A 34 -9.12 -7.99 -0.96
N GLU A 35 -10.24 -8.50 -1.50
CA GLU A 35 -10.57 -9.93 -1.43
C GLU A 35 -9.50 -10.81 -2.10
N GLU A 36 -8.91 -10.34 -3.21
CA GLU A 36 -7.81 -11.01 -3.89
C GLU A 36 -6.58 -11.14 -2.96
N SER A 37 -6.22 -10.08 -2.25
CA SER A 37 -5.13 -10.12 -1.26
C SER A 37 -5.42 -11.07 -0.10
N LYS A 38 -6.66 -11.17 0.36
CA LYS A 38 -7.06 -12.15 1.39
C LYS A 38 -6.91 -13.59 0.89
N GLN A 39 -7.26 -13.85 -0.38
CA GLN A 39 -7.05 -15.15 -1.01
C GLN A 39 -5.56 -15.49 -1.13
N ILE A 40 -4.73 -14.53 -1.56
CA ILE A 40 -3.26 -14.68 -1.61
C ILE A 40 -2.70 -15.00 -0.22
N SER A 41 -3.18 -14.32 0.82
CA SER A 41 -2.77 -14.60 2.20
C SER A 41 -3.10 -16.04 2.63
N ALA A 42 -4.28 -16.56 2.30
CA ALA A 42 -4.66 -17.94 2.59
C ALA A 42 -3.77 -18.95 1.82
N GLN A 43 -3.42 -18.64 0.57
CA GLN A 43 -2.49 -19.45 -0.21
C GLN A 43 -1.07 -19.42 0.36
N LEU A 44 -0.59 -18.28 0.85
CA LEU A 44 0.70 -18.16 1.53
C LEU A 44 0.74 -19.06 2.78
N VAL A 45 -0.32 -19.05 3.61
CA VAL A 45 -0.41 -19.94 4.78
C VAL A 45 -0.39 -21.42 4.37
N SER A 46 -1.12 -21.77 3.31
CA SER A 46 -1.13 -23.14 2.76
C SER A 46 0.26 -23.56 2.23
N ASN A 47 1.11 -22.60 1.90
CA ASN A 47 2.49 -22.80 1.49
C ASN A 47 3.48 -22.64 2.66
N GLU A 48 3.07 -22.81 3.93
CA GLU A 48 3.92 -22.78 5.12
C GLU A 48 4.45 -21.38 5.52
N PHE A 49 3.87 -20.30 5.01
CA PHE A 49 4.13 -18.98 5.59
C PHE A 49 3.39 -18.83 6.91
N SER A 50 4.04 -18.21 7.90
CA SER A 50 3.35 -17.80 9.12
C SER A 50 2.38 -16.65 8.79
N PRO A 51 1.17 -16.61 9.39
CA PRO A 51 0.27 -15.45 9.25
C PRO A 51 0.92 -14.12 9.66
N ILE A 52 1.93 -14.14 10.54
CA ILE A 52 2.67 -12.94 10.97
C ILE A 52 3.51 -12.34 9.82
N GLN A 53 3.90 -13.16 8.84
CA GLN A 53 4.68 -12.72 7.68
C GLN A 53 3.84 -11.97 6.65
N THR A 54 2.52 -12.10 6.69
CA THR A 54 1.61 -11.31 5.87
C THR A 54 1.14 -10.09 6.67
N ILE A 55 1.39 -8.90 6.12
CA ILE A 55 1.09 -7.61 6.74
C ILE A 55 0.09 -6.90 5.83
N PHE A 56 -1.13 -6.77 6.30
CA PHE A 56 -2.12 -5.94 5.63
C PHE A 56 -1.86 -4.46 5.95
N PHE A 57 -2.09 -3.57 4.97
CA PHE A 57 -2.08 -2.14 5.23
C PHE A 57 -3.10 -1.80 6.30
N GLU A 58 -2.66 -1.11 7.33
CA GLU A 58 -3.44 -0.80 8.52
C GLU A 58 -3.07 0.59 9.05
N ARG A 59 -4.07 1.35 9.47
CA ARG A 59 -3.91 2.58 10.23
C ARG A 59 -4.95 2.60 11.35
N GLU A 60 -4.49 2.80 12.59
CA GLU A 60 -5.36 2.92 13.77
C GLU A 60 -6.34 1.75 13.94
N GLY A 61 -5.90 0.51 13.69
CA GLY A 61 -6.74 -0.68 13.80
C GLY A 61 -7.71 -0.89 12.63
N LYS A 62 -7.67 -0.03 11.60
CA LYS A 62 -8.48 -0.16 10.39
C LYS A 62 -7.61 -0.56 9.21
N ASN A 63 -8.02 -1.60 8.49
CA ASN A 63 -7.37 -1.99 7.26
C ASN A 63 -7.57 -0.91 6.18
N LEU A 64 -6.55 -0.69 5.36
CA LEU A 64 -6.56 0.25 4.25
C LEU A 64 -6.69 -0.50 2.92
N GLU A 65 -7.32 0.16 1.95
CA GLU A 65 -7.65 -0.42 0.65
C GLU A 65 -6.51 -0.26 -0.35
N SER A 66 -5.59 0.67 -0.08
CA SER A 66 -4.44 0.96 -0.92
C SER A 66 -3.30 1.59 -0.11
N ILE A 67 -2.11 1.69 -0.69
CA ILE A 67 -0.99 2.41 -0.05
C ILE A 67 -1.23 3.92 -0.07
N GLU A 68 -1.96 4.41 -1.07
CA GLU A 68 -2.35 5.81 -1.23
C GLU A 68 -3.23 6.29 -0.06
N ASP A 69 -3.93 5.40 0.63
CA ASP A 69 -4.69 5.74 1.84
C ASP A 69 -3.82 6.12 3.05
N TYR A 70 -2.49 5.94 2.98
CA TYR A 70 -1.52 6.53 3.92
C TYR A 70 -1.16 7.99 3.60
N VAL A 71 -1.55 8.49 2.43
CA VAL A 71 -1.43 9.92 2.10
C VAL A 71 -2.69 10.62 2.60
N VAL A 72 -2.52 11.76 3.26
CA VAL A 72 -3.65 12.61 3.64
C VAL A 72 -4.42 13.02 2.38
N LEU A 73 -5.75 12.99 2.45
CA LEU A 73 -6.60 13.19 1.29
C LEU A 73 -6.30 14.51 0.57
N GLU A 74 -6.12 15.59 1.34
CA GLU A 74 -5.78 16.92 0.83
C GLU A 74 -4.46 16.90 0.06
N ASP A 75 -3.43 16.25 0.59
CA ASP A 75 -2.10 16.14 -0.02
C ASP A 75 -2.16 15.31 -1.32
N TYR A 76 -2.94 14.23 -1.33
CA TYR A 76 -3.12 13.40 -2.52
C TYR A 76 -3.93 14.14 -3.60
N ILE A 77 -4.99 14.85 -3.22
CA ILE A 77 -5.78 15.68 -4.13
C ILE A 77 -4.93 16.80 -4.73
N HIS A 78 -4.02 17.39 -3.95
CA HIS A 78 -3.07 18.35 -4.51
C HIS A 78 -2.28 17.73 -5.67
N ALA A 79 -1.70 16.54 -5.49
CA ALA A 79 -0.98 15.85 -6.56
C ALA A 79 -1.88 15.50 -7.76
N VAL A 80 -3.12 15.07 -7.52
CA VAL A 80 -4.13 14.82 -8.57
C VAL A 80 -4.40 16.09 -9.38
N ASN A 81 -4.70 17.19 -8.70
CA ASN A 81 -4.98 18.47 -9.35
C ASN A 81 -3.78 18.94 -10.17
N GLN A 82 -2.57 18.90 -9.62
CA GLN A 82 -1.36 19.29 -10.36
C GLN A 82 -1.11 18.43 -11.60
N THR A 83 -1.41 17.13 -11.52
CA THR A 83 -1.23 16.21 -12.65
C THR A 83 -2.26 16.47 -13.77
N TYR A 84 -3.52 16.72 -13.42
CA TYR A 84 -4.61 16.77 -14.39
C TYR A 84 -5.02 18.19 -14.82
N GLU A 85 -4.66 19.23 -14.08
CA GLU A 85 -5.02 20.63 -14.38
C GLU A 85 -4.56 21.08 -15.77
N ILE A 86 -3.37 20.67 -16.20
CA ILE A 86 -2.86 20.99 -17.54
C ILE A 86 -3.42 20.02 -18.58
N ARG A 87 -3.47 18.72 -18.22
CA ARG A 87 -3.82 17.64 -19.13
C ARG A 87 -5.28 17.69 -19.60
N LEU A 88 -6.19 18.08 -18.70
CA LEU A 88 -7.64 18.05 -18.91
C LEU A 88 -8.25 19.47 -18.96
N ARG A 89 -7.42 20.49 -19.19
CA ARG A 89 -7.86 21.89 -19.19
C ARG A 89 -8.92 22.16 -20.27
N LYS A 90 -8.81 21.53 -21.44
CA LYS A 90 -9.74 21.75 -22.56
C LYS A 90 -11.04 20.96 -22.38
N GLU A 91 -10.96 19.93 -21.56
CA GLU A 91 -11.98 18.95 -21.21
C GLU A 91 -12.79 19.39 -19.97
N GLY A 92 -12.62 20.65 -19.55
CA GLY A 92 -13.41 21.26 -18.48
C GLY A 92 -13.01 20.84 -17.06
N TYR A 93 -11.82 20.25 -16.88
CA TYR A 93 -11.35 19.89 -15.55
C TYR A 93 -11.23 21.10 -14.62
N SER A 94 -11.81 20.96 -13.44
CA SER A 94 -11.64 21.88 -12.32
C SER A 94 -11.03 21.15 -11.13
N ASN A 95 -10.17 21.83 -10.38
CA ASN A 95 -9.51 21.27 -9.20
C ASN A 95 -10.52 20.64 -8.25
N LEU A 96 -10.30 19.37 -7.94
CA LEU A 96 -11.10 18.60 -7.01
C LEU A 96 -10.85 19.10 -5.58
N THR A 97 -11.87 19.01 -4.75
CA THR A 97 -11.80 19.24 -3.31
C THR A 97 -11.96 17.93 -2.53
N SER A 98 -11.52 17.90 -1.27
CA SER A 98 -11.76 16.75 -0.37
C SER A 98 -13.24 16.36 -0.28
N ARG A 99 -14.15 17.34 -0.42
CA ARG A 99 -15.58 17.10 -0.43
C ARG A 99 -16.01 16.32 -1.67
N ASP A 100 -15.52 16.67 -2.85
CA ASP A 100 -15.89 16.01 -4.10
C ASP A 100 -15.50 14.53 -4.10
N VAL A 101 -14.33 14.22 -3.51
CA VAL A 101 -13.84 12.85 -3.37
C VAL A 101 -14.61 12.09 -2.30
N THR A 102 -14.86 12.67 -1.13
CA THR A 102 -15.56 11.97 -0.03
C THR A 102 -17.05 11.70 -0.33
N LEU A 103 -17.70 12.53 -1.16
CA LEU A 103 -19.09 12.34 -1.58
C LEU A 103 -19.34 11.06 -2.39
N LYS A 104 -18.30 10.41 -2.93
CA LYS A 104 -18.46 9.17 -3.70
C LYS A 104 -18.68 7.93 -2.82
N GLU A 105 -18.38 8.03 -1.52
CA GLU A 105 -18.63 7.00 -0.50
C GLU A 105 -18.12 5.59 -0.89
N LYS A 106 -17.02 5.52 -1.64
CA LYS A 106 -16.32 4.29 -2.00
C LYS A 106 -15.22 3.95 -0.99
N LYS A 107 -14.69 2.74 -1.14
CA LYS A 107 -13.65 2.16 -0.29
C LYS A 107 -12.28 2.75 -0.66
N GLY A 108 -11.82 3.73 0.13
CA GLY A 108 -10.51 4.34 -0.05
C GLY A 108 -10.46 5.43 -1.11
N VAL A 109 -9.33 6.13 -1.19
CA VAL A 109 -9.16 7.32 -2.05
C VAL A 109 -9.21 6.97 -3.54
N LEU A 110 -8.60 5.85 -3.95
CA LEU A 110 -8.52 5.45 -5.35
C LEU A 110 -9.89 5.13 -5.95
N ASP A 111 -10.74 4.40 -5.23
CA ASP A 111 -12.06 4.04 -5.74
C ASP A 111 -12.97 5.27 -5.85
N ASN A 112 -12.83 6.23 -4.92
CA ASN A 112 -13.55 7.50 -5.00
C ASN A 112 -13.13 8.30 -6.24
N LEU A 113 -11.82 8.39 -6.51
CA LEU A 113 -11.28 9.11 -7.69
C LEU A 113 -11.64 8.40 -9.00
N LYS A 114 -11.52 7.07 -9.07
CA LYS A 114 -11.98 6.30 -10.23
C LYS A 114 -13.46 6.56 -10.51
N LYS A 115 -14.28 6.65 -9.46
CA LYS A 115 -15.70 6.97 -9.62
C LYS A 115 -15.94 8.38 -10.18
N ILE A 116 -15.15 9.37 -9.77
CA ILE A 116 -15.19 10.71 -10.37
C ILE A 116 -14.88 10.62 -11.87
N TRP A 117 -13.81 9.93 -12.26
CA TRP A 117 -13.46 9.75 -13.67
C TRP A 117 -14.54 9.00 -14.47
N GLU A 118 -15.19 8.00 -13.87
CA GLU A 118 -16.31 7.31 -14.49
C GLU A 118 -17.51 8.23 -14.73
N ASP A 119 -17.78 9.16 -13.82
CA ASP A 119 -18.86 10.13 -13.95
C ASP A 119 -18.56 11.18 -15.05
N HIS A 120 -17.27 11.39 -15.37
CA HIS A 120 -16.77 12.27 -16.44
C HIS A 120 -16.34 11.49 -17.70
N ARG A 121 -16.87 10.28 -17.92
CA ARG A 121 -16.53 9.47 -19.10
C ARG A 121 -16.91 10.15 -20.41
N ASP A 122 -17.98 10.92 -20.42
CA ASP A 122 -18.49 11.63 -21.59
C ASP A 122 -17.78 12.98 -21.82
N ASP A 123 -16.93 13.41 -20.87
CA ASP A 123 -16.16 14.66 -20.94
C ASP A 123 -14.73 14.43 -21.48
N ASP A 124 -14.45 13.26 -22.05
CA ASP A 124 -13.13 12.87 -22.59
C ASP A 124 -11.96 12.90 -21.57
N TRP A 125 -12.26 12.76 -20.26
CA TRP A 125 -11.22 12.69 -19.20
C TRP A 125 -10.32 11.45 -19.28
N GLY A 126 -10.76 10.42 -20.03
CA GLY A 126 -10.05 9.15 -20.14
C GLY A 126 -10.14 8.31 -18.87
N GLN A 127 -9.03 7.69 -18.48
CA GLN A 127 -8.95 6.85 -17.26
C GLN A 127 -8.13 7.55 -16.18
N PHE A 128 -8.55 7.37 -14.93
CA PHE A 128 -7.76 7.78 -13.78
C PHE A 128 -6.51 6.88 -13.68
N ASP A 129 -5.35 7.52 -13.61
CA ASP A 129 -4.03 6.87 -13.61
C ASP A 129 -3.32 7.19 -12.29
N ASN A 130 -3.38 6.27 -11.34
CA ASN A 130 -2.74 6.44 -10.04
C ASN A 130 -1.20 6.28 -10.11
N GLU A 131 -0.67 5.60 -11.14
CA GLU A 131 0.77 5.49 -11.33
C GLU A 131 1.36 6.85 -11.71
N GLU A 132 0.66 7.64 -12.51
CA GLU A 132 1.08 9.01 -12.84
C GLU A 132 1.07 9.92 -11.61
N ILE A 133 0.05 9.81 -10.75
CA ILE A 133 0.02 10.56 -9.47
C ILE A 133 1.20 10.16 -8.59
N THR A 134 1.48 8.86 -8.51
CA THR A 134 2.61 8.33 -7.74
C THR A 134 3.94 8.85 -8.29
N ARG A 135 4.09 8.89 -9.61
CA ARG A 135 5.26 9.43 -10.29
C ARG A 135 5.46 10.92 -9.96
N TYR A 136 4.40 11.72 -10.01
CA TYR A 136 4.44 13.13 -9.60
C TYR A 136 4.94 13.27 -8.16
N ILE A 137 4.37 12.52 -7.20
CA ILE A 137 4.77 12.60 -5.79
C ILE A 137 6.25 12.20 -5.63
N CYS A 138 6.69 11.10 -6.25
CA CYS A 138 8.07 10.65 -6.20
C CYS A 138 9.05 11.65 -6.83
N GLU A 139 8.67 12.29 -7.93
CA GLU A 139 9.45 13.35 -8.56
C GLU A 139 9.62 14.54 -7.61
N LYS A 140 8.53 15.02 -7.02
CA LYS A 140 8.58 16.13 -6.05
C LYS A 140 9.41 15.79 -4.80
N ILE A 141 9.36 14.55 -4.33
CA ILE A 141 10.26 14.07 -3.25
C ILE A 141 11.72 14.14 -3.69
N THR A 142 12.03 13.72 -4.91
CA THR A 142 13.41 13.72 -5.44
C THR A 142 13.96 15.13 -5.63
N LEU A 143 13.08 16.08 -5.99
CA LEU A 143 13.41 17.50 -6.16
C LEU A 143 13.40 18.29 -4.84
N GLU A 144 13.10 17.65 -3.71
CA GLU A 144 12.90 18.28 -2.40
C GLU A 144 11.74 19.30 -2.35
N GLU A 145 10.85 19.30 -3.35
CA GLU A 145 9.67 20.16 -3.48
C GLU A 145 8.43 19.57 -2.78
N THR A 146 8.56 19.27 -1.48
CA THR A 146 7.56 18.47 -0.73
C THR A 146 6.65 19.28 0.19
N ASP A 147 6.55 20.60 0.00
CA ASP A 147 5.76 21.49 0.86
C ASP A 147 4.27 21.12 0.92
N PHE A 148 3.74 20.46 -0.11
CA PHE A 148 2.36 19.97 -0.13
C PHE A 148 2.15 18.67 0.67
N LEU A 149 3.23 17.94 1.01
CA LEU A 149 3.16 16.74 1.84
C LEU A 149 3.21 17.12 3.31
N SER A 150 2.06 17.10 3.95
CA SER A 150 1.91 17.43 5.36
C SER A 150 2.73 16.49 6.26
N ASP A 151 3.09 16.98 7.45
CA ASP A 151 3.74 16.14 8.47
C ASP A 151 2.84 14.97 8.89
N LYS A 152 1.52 15.13 8.78
CA LYS A 152 0.55 14.06 9.02
C LYS A 152 0.71 12.92 8.01
N THR A 153 0.90 13.21 6.72
CA THR A 153 1.23 12.17 5.71
C THR A 153 2.52 11.45 6.10
N LYS A 154 3.57 12.18 6.48
CA LYS A 154 4.85 11.59 6.90
C LYS A 154 4.67 10.66 8.11
N ASP A 155 3.88 11.08 9.10
CA ASP A 155 3.57 10.29 10.29
C ASP A 155 2.76 9.02 9.98
N GLN A 156 1.84 9.09 9.01
CA GLN A 156 1.09 7.93 8.55
C GLN A 156 2.01 6.89 7.91
N PHE A 157 2.96 7.28 7.06
CA PHE A 157 3.96 6.34 6.55
C PHE A 157 4.91 5.82 7.63
N ARG A 158 5.30 6.64 8.63
CA ARG A 158 6.05 6.16 9.81
C ARG A 158 5.29 5.08 10.56
N SER A 159 3.96 5.14 10.62
CA SER A 159 3.14 4.08 11.23
C SER A 159 3.24 2.75 10.47
N LEU A 160 3.27 2.77 9.13
CA LEU A 160 3.50 1.58 8.31
C LEU A 160 4.88 0.96 8.60
N TYR A 161 5.94 1.77 8.67
CA TYR A 161 7.27 1.27 9.01
C TYR A 161 7.32 0.64 10.41
N ARG A 162 6.62 1.23 11.39
CA ARG A 162 6.49 0.65 12.74
C ARG A 162 5.76 -0.68 12.71
N LEU A 163 4.66 -0.79 11.95
CA LEU A 163 3.91 -2.03 11.77
C LEU A 163 4.81 -3.13 11.18
N ILE A 164 5.56 -2.82 10.14
CA ILE A 164 6.52 -3.75 9.52
C ILE A 164 7.56 -4.22 10.53
N ALA A 165 8.20 -3.28 11.24
CA ALA A 165 9.20 -3.60 12.25
C ALA A 165 8.64 -4.46 13.39
N GLU A 166 7.42 -4.18 13.82
CA GLU A 166 6.75 -4.95 14.86
C GLU A 166 6.48 -6.39 14.42
N ARG A 167 5.96 -6.60 13.20
CA ARG A 167 5.70 -7.94 12.65
C ARG A 167 6.97 -8.75 12.48
N ILE A 168 8.06 -8.11 12.05
CA ILE A 168 9.39 -8.73 11.99
C ILE A 168 9.82 -9.19 13.38
N ARG A 169 9.69 -8.35 14.41
CA ARG A 169 10.05 -8.69 15.79
C ARG A 169 9.17 -9.81 16.35
N GLN A 170 7.86 -9.78 16.11
CA GLN A 170 6.94 -10.82 16.53
C GLN A 170 7.33 -12.17 15.93
N TYR A 171 7.62 -12.22 14.63
CA TYR A 171 8.06 -13.44 13.96
C TYR A 171 9.38 -13.98 14.53
N GLN A 172 10.38 -13.10 14.74
CA GLN A 172 11.67 -13.49 15.32
C GLN A 172 11.51 -14.11 16.72
N ASN A 173 10.62 -13.55 17.56
CA ASN A 173 10.33 -14.09 18.88
C ASN A 173 9.69 -15.48 18.82
N VAL A 174 8.80 -15.71 17.84
CA VAL A 174 8.14 -17.02 17.65
C VAL A 174 9.14 -18.07 17.20
N VAL A 175 9.98 -17.77 16.21
CA VAL A 175 11.02 -18.68 15.71
C VAL A 175 12.00 -19.04 16.84
N THR A 176 12.51 -18.02 17.55
CA THR A 176 13.47 -18.23 18.64
C THR A 176 12.90 -19.10 19.77
N LYS A 177 11.62 -18.89 20.14
CA LYS A 177 10.94 -19.75 21.14
C LYS A 177 10.74 -21.18 20.63
N SER A 178 10.43 -21.38 19.36
CA SER A 178 10.28 -22.71 18.75
C SER A 178 11.60 -23.48 18.80
N ASP A 179 12.70 -22.82 18.47
CA ASP A 179 14.03 -23.44 18.48
C ASP A 179 14.44 -23.82 19.90
N LEU A 180 14.26 -22.94 20.88
CA LEU A 180 14.54 -23.23 22.29
C LEU A 180 13.72 -24.42 22.82
N ALA A 181 12.45 -24.54 22.44
CA ALA A 181 11.60 -25.66 22.83
C ALA A 181 12.05 -27.00 22.21
N LYS A 182 12.53 -26.99 20.95
CA LYS A 182 13.11 -28.18 20.29
C LYS A 182 14.41 -28.62 20.98
N PHE A 183 15.29 -27.69 21.34
CA PHE A 183 16.53 -27.98 22.07
C PHE A 183 16.29 -28.58 23.46
N GLN A 184 15.25 -28.11 24.18
CA GLN A 184 14.90 -28.68 25.48
C GLN A 184 14.34 -30.10 25.38
N ARG A 185 13.55 -30.41 24.34
CA ARG A 185 13.01 -31.76 24.11
C ARG A 185 14.07 -32.77 23.65
N ALA A 186 15.12 -32.32 22.95
CA ALA A 186 16.22 -33.19 22.51
C ALA A 186 17.21 -33.55 23.63
N ARG A 187 17.09 -32.93 24.81
CA ARG A 187 17.93 -33.18 26.00
C ARG A 187 17.29 -34.11 27.04
N VAL A 188 16.10 -34.64 26.76
CA VAL A 188 15.35 -35.58 27.63
C VAL A 188 15.38 -36.97 27.02
#